data_AF-A0A653LMS3-F1
#
_entry.id   AF-A0A653LMS3-F1
#
_cell.length_a   1.000
_cell.length_b   1.000
_cell.length_c   1.000
_cell.angle_alpha   90.00
_cell.angle_beta   90.00
_cell.angle_gamma   90.00
#
_symmetry.space_group_name_H-M   'P 1'
#
loop_
_entity.id
_entity.type
_entity.pdbx_description
1 polymer ?
#
loop_
_entity_poly.entity_id
_entity_poly.type
_entity_poly.pdbx_seq_one_letter_code
_entity_poly.pdbx_strand_id
1 'polypeptide(L)'
;MKILKTLRLLGLVVFIASVLIFIGTLFIGGYALTEKTIETVFSSKTDYVTTTLKDVAKEKGILNKEMGNAFVFTNEIESLLENYNTQVTTAIAKEKGLSEEEINQIFKQSIQDDTVVYSKEILQNVFPNDAAKVKLVDEATNWMYVGTKKYEKAADFKNDFTSKISDINRNNAQEYLIYPNKYTKFDLVKASIVGPLQENNTLYLFLTFGLGIIGALMFILTGLFLEPIPGIKNNGIYLSEATNRGWVALFVFAFLVSFYILLYFYPFYIVNWTRIVDPLKGVFIKGASASQWFLYGILYCVSMIVMGVRMFIKYRHNAYQIVRTASVLFFQIIFAFLLVEILPLFDLPGVDLKNAWPLDYNFVTDWNVKQHLEAGHLGKFMLVWGVVLSLIVVPVMVYLYGKRWYCSWVCGCGGLAETLGDPYRQLSDKRLIAWKIERWTIYPILVFAVIMTLVVGYNTYNIVYNPSNVGDSTLFGINAYKINEIYGFLIGSIFAGVIGTGFYPILGNRSWCRFGCPLAAYMGIIQRFKSRFRITTNGGQCISCGNCSTYCEQGIDVRAYAQKGENIVRASCVGCGVCAAVCPRGVLKLENSTEKGRINPNEILLGNDLDLMDLVNQK
;
A
#
# COMPACT_ATOMS: atom_id res chain seq x y z
N MET A 1 14.30 -40.36 13.17
CA MET A 1 13.36 -40.03 12.06
C MET A 1 11.90 -39.88 12.51
N LYS A 2 11.30 -40.82 13.28
CA LYS A 2 9.92 -40.68 13.79
C LYS A 2 9.73 -39.40 14.63
N ILE A 3 10.63 -39.14 15.59
CA ILE A 3 10.62 -37.93 16.44
C ILE A 3 10.58 -36.64 15.60
N LEU A 4 11.42 -36.53 14.57
CA LEU A 4 11.46 -35.36 13.67
C LEU A 4 10.16 -35.16 12.90
N LYS A 5 9.50 -36.24 12.45
CA LYS A 5 8.18 -36.15 11.80
C LYS A 5 7.11 -35.68 12.77
N THR A 6 7.13 -36.17 14.01
CA THR A 6 6.23 -35.72 15.08
C THR A 6 6.45 -34.25 15.41
N LEU A 7 7.71 -33.80 15.53
CA LEU A 7 8.05 -32.39 15.75
C LEU A 7 7.59 -31.49 14.60
N ARG A 8 7.72 -31.95 13.35
CA ARG A 8 7.24 -31.22 12.17
C ARG A 8 5.72 -31.05 12.23
N LEU A 9 4.98 -32.12 12.55
CA LEU A 9 3.52 -32.05 12.70
C LEU A 9 3.10 -31.15 13.86
N LEU A 10 3.77 -31.27 15.02
CA LEU A 10 3.53 -30.42 16.18
C LEU A 10 3.76 -28.94 15.84
N GLY A 11 4.85 -28.61 15.15
CA GLY A 11 5.14 -27.25 14.68
C GLY A 11 4.04 -26.70 13.77
N LEU A 12 3.52 -27.52 12.85
CA LEU A 12 2.39 -27.13 12.00
C LEU A 12 1.12 -26.87 12.81
N VAL A 13 0.78 -27.73 13.78
CA VAL A 13 -0.39 -27.56 14.65
C VAL A 13 -0.27 -26.28 15.48
N VAL A 14 0.89 -26.02 16.08
CA VAL A 14 1.16 -24.80 16.85
C VAL A 14 1.02 -23.55 15.98
N PHE A 15 1.57 -23.57 14.76
CA PHE A 15 1.44 -22.46 13.81
C PHE A 15 -0.03 -22.21 13.41
N ILE A 16 -0.79 -23.26 13.10
CA ILE A 16 -2.20 -23.13 12.75
C ILE A 16 -2.98 -22.56 13.95
N ALA A 17 -2.74 -23.07 15.15
CA ALA A 17 -3.37 -22.57 16.37
C ALA A 17 -3.08 -21.09 16.59
N SER A 18 -1.83 -20.62 16.43
CA SER A 18 -1.50 -19.21 16.58
C SER A 18 -2.18 -18.32 15.53
N VAL A 19 -2.33 -18.80 14.29
CA VAL A 19 -3.04 -18.07 13.22
C VAL A 19 -4.54 -17.99 13.53
N LEU A 20 -5.14 -19.08 14.03
CA LEU A 20 -6.55 -19.09 14.46
C LEU A 20 -6.78 -18.17 15.66
N ILE A 21 -5.87 -18.14 16.62
CA ILE A 21 -5.92 -17.18 17.75
C ILE A 21 -5.83 -15.75 17.22
N PHE A 22 -4.87 -15.47 16.31
CA PHE A 22 -4.72 -14.15 15.70
C PHE A 22 -6.01 -13.70 15.02
N ILE A 23 -6.62 -14.54 14.17
CA ILE A 23 -7.91 -14.23 13.52
C ILE A 23 -9.02 -14.07 14.57
N GLY A 24 -9.06 -14.95 15.57
CA GLY A 24 -10.05 -14.93 16.65
C GLY A 24 -10.02 -13.63 17.47
N THR A 25 -8.85 -13.00 17.63
CA THR A 25 -8.74 -11.72 18.38
C THR A 25 -9.55 -10.57 17.77
N LEU A 26 -9.97 -10.65 16.49
CA LEU A 26 -10.90 -9.67 15.91
C LEU A 26 -12.26 -9.67 16.62
N PHE A 27 -12.64 -10.79 17.21
CA PHE A 27 -13.96 -11.01 17.82
C PHE A 27 -13.91 -11.05 19.35
N ILE A 28 -12.76 -10.70 19.94
CA ILE A 28 -12.54 -10.72 21.40
C ILE A 28 -12.36 -9.27 21.88
N GLY A 29 -13.09 -8.90 22.93
CA GLY A 29 -12.99 -7.59 23.58
C GLY A 29 -14.31 -6.84 23.63
N GLY A 30 -14.39 -5.86 24.53
CA GLY A 30 -15.45 -4.87 24.57
C GLY A 30 -14.94 -3.52 24.07
N TYR A 31 -15.86 -2.59 23.84
CA TYR A 31 -15.57 -1.23 23.44
C TYR A 31 -16.40 -0.27 24.28
N ALA A 32 -15.75 0.68 24.96
CA ALA A 32 -16.41 1.70 25.77
C ALA A 32 -15.77 3.06 25.52
N LEU A 33 -16.58 4.02 25.06
CA LEU A 33 -16.13 5.40 24.89
C LEU A 33 -16.15 6.10 26.25
N THR A 34 -15.01 6.59 26.72
CA THR A 34 -14.91 7.34 27.99
C THR A 34 -14.52 8.80 27.74
N GLU A 35 -14.74 9.68 28.71
CA GLU A 35 -14.30 11.08 28.61
C GLU A 35 -12.78 11.19 28.39
N LYS A 36 -12.01 10.36 29.10
CA LYS A 36 -10.55 10.26 28.95
C LYS A 36 -10.15 9.84 27.55
N THR A 37 -10.92 8.94 26.93
CA THR A 37 -10.70 8.51 25.54
C THR A 37 -10.81 9.70 24.58
N ILE A 38 -11.87 10.51 24.73
CA ILE A 38 -12.11 11.71 23.91
C ILE A 38 -10.98 12.71 24.09
N GLU A 39 -10.58 13.01 25.32
CA GLU A 39 -9.48 13.93 25.63
C GLU A 39 -8.15 13.46 25.04
N THR A 40 -7.85 12.16 25.14
CA THR A 40 -6.59 11.62 24.65
C THR A 40 -6.50 11.73 23.13
N VAL A 41 -7.55 11.32 22.42
CA VAL A 41 -7.59 11.30 20.95
C VAL A 41 -7.60 12.70 20.36
N PHE A 42 -8.30 13.64 20.99
CA PHE A 42 -8.45 15.02 20.49
C PHE A 42 -7.65 16.05 21.30
N SER A 43 -6.58 15.62 21.96
CA SER A 43 -5.69 16.50 22.76
C SER A 43 -5.05 17.66 21.99
N SER A 44 -4.93 17.54 20.66
CA SER A 44 -4.41 18.59 19.77
C SER A 44 -5.47 19.56 19.26
N LYS A 45 -6.76 19.29 19.52
CA LYS A 45 -7.89 20.14 19.13
C LYS A 45 -8.24 21.10 20.27
N THR A 46 -9.09 22.08 19.97
CA THR A 46 -9.55 23.06 20.96
C THR A 46 -10.42 22.41 22.04
N ASP A 47 -10.44 22.99 23.24
CA ASP A 47 -11.25 22.50 24.36
C ASP A 47 -12.75 22.45 24.02
N TYR A 48 -13.21 23.36 23.15
CA TYR A 48 -14.56 23.35 22.60
C TYR A 48 -14.90 22.02 21.93
N VAL A 49 -13.99 21.47 21.11
CA VAL A 49 -14.20 20.20 20.41
C VAL A 49 -14.40 19.06 21.39
N THR A 50 -13.52 18.95 22.39
CA THR A 50 -13.60 17.85 23.36
C THR A 50 -14.81 17.96 24.28
N THR A 51 -15.18 19.17 24.68
CA THR A 51 -16.33 19.43 25.57
C THR A 51 -17.64 19.11 24.86
N THR A 52 -17.87 19.69 23.68
CA THR A 52 -19.08 19.44 22.90
C THR A 52 -19.20 17.96 22.50
N LEU A 53 -18.10 17.29 22.15
CA LEU A 53 -18.17 15.85 21.82
C LEU A 53 -18.57 14.99 23.02
N LYS A 54 -18.12 15.33 24.23
CA LYS A 54 -18.56 14.65 25.47
C LYS A 54 -20.05 14.85 25.72
N ASP A 55 -20.55 16.07 25.52
CA ASP A 55 -21.97 16.37 25.70
C ASP A 55 -22.84 15.58 24.72
N VAL A 56 -22.48 15.55 23.43
CA VAL A 56 -23.19 14.75 22.41
C VAL A 56 -23.11 13.26 22.72
N ALA A 57 -21.96 12.77 23.19
CA ALA A 57 -21.80 11.37 23.58
C ALA A 57 -22.68 10.99 24.79
N LYS A 58 -22.86 11.93 25.72
CA LYS A 58 -23.74 11.79 26.88
C LYS A 58 -25.21 11.82 26.47
N GLU A 59 -25.62 12.76 25.61
CA GLU A 59 -26.97 12.85 25.04
C GLU A 59 -27.38 11.57 24.30
N LYS A 60 -26.44 10.98 23.54
CA LYS A 60 -26.65 9.70 22.84
C LYS A 60 -26.66 8.47 23.76
N GLY A 61 -26.28 8.62 25.03
CA GLY A 61 -26.18 7.50 25.97
C GLY A 61 -25.13 6.45 25.58
N ILE A 62 -24.09 6.86 24.84
CA ILE A 62 -22.97 5.98 24.43
C ILE A 62 -21.78 6.10 25.38
N LEU A 63 -21.68 7.20 26.13
CA LEU A 63 -20.60 7.44 27.08
C LEU A 63 -20.61 6.37 28.18
N ASN A 64 -19.45 5.75 28.41
CA ASN A 64 -19.22 4.65 29.36
C ASN A 64 -20.10 3.40 29.12
N LYS A 65 -20.76 3.27 27.97
CA LYS A 65 -21.53 2.09 27.60
C LYS A 65 -20.61 1.07 26.92
N GLU A 66 -20.46 -0.10 27.53
CA GLU A 66 -19.69 -1.19 26.96
C GLU A 66 -20.47 -1.91 25.84
N MET A 67 -19.80 -2.12 24.70
CA MET A 67 -20.33 -2.83 23.54
C MET A 67 -19.42 -4.00 23.18
N GLY A 68 -19.97 -5.19 22.99
CA GLY A 68 -19.17 -6.40 22.70
C GLY A 68 -18.75 -6.58 21.22
N ASN A 69 -19.09 -5.63 20.33
CA ASN A 69 -18.83 -5.77 18.89
C ASN A 69 -18.29 -4.48 18.29
N ALA A 70 -17.10 -4.57 17.68
CA ALA A 70 -16.42 -3.46 17.01
C ALA A 70 -17.27 -2.83 15.90
N PHE A 71 -18.06 -3.64 15.18
CA PHE A 71 -18.94 -3.18 14.11
C PHE A 71 -20.05 -2.27 14.65
N VAL A 72 -20.73 -2.71 15.72
CA VAL A 72 -21.78 -1.92 16.38
C VAL A 72 -21.18 -0.63 16.93
N PHE A 73 -20.05 -0.72 17.63
CA PHE A 73 -19.38 0.44 18.21
C PHE A 73 -18.94 1.45 17.14
N THR A 74 -18.40 0.99 16.00
CA THR A 74 -17.98 1.88 14.92
C THR A 74 -19.16 2.66 14.32
N ASN A 75 -20.31 2.01 14.13
CA ASN A 75 -21.50 2.68 13.60
C ASN A 75 -22.03 3.73 14.59
N GLU A 76 -21.96 3.46 15.90
CA GLU A 76 -22.30 4.44 16.93
C GLU A 76 -21.34 5.63 16.94
N ILE A 77 -20.03 5.39 16.74
CA ILE A 77 -19.03 6.45 16.59
C ILE A 77 -19.29 7.28 15.33
N GLU A 78 -19.63 6.66 14.21
CA GLU A 78 -19.97 7.38 12.98
C GLU A 78 -21.17 8.29 13.20
N SER A 79 -22.25 7.76 13.79
CA SER A 79 -23.43 8.55 14.14
C SER A 79 -23.14 9.64 15.19
N LEU A 80 -22.24 9.38 16.15
CA LEU A 80 -21.77 10.39 17.11
C LEU A 80 -21.10 11.56 16.37
N LEU A 81 -20.17 11.27 15.47
CA LEU A 81 -19.41 12.30 14.74
C LEU A 81 -20.31 13.11 13.80
N GLU A 82 -21.29 12.47 13.15
CA GLU A 82 -22.28 13.15 12.31
C GLU A 82 -23.16 14.11 13.13
N ASN A 83 -23.66 13.65 14.29
CA ASN A 83 -24.45 14.49 15.18
C ASN A 83 -23.62 15.64 15.77
N TYR A 84 -22.39 15.35 16.18
CA TYR A 84 -21.44 16.37 16.64
C TYR A 84 -21.21 17.45 15.59
N ASN A 85 -20.87 17.06 14.35
CA ASN A 85 -20.61 18.01 13.28
C ASN A 85 -21.86 18.84 12.95
N THR A 86 -23.05 18.24 13.01
CA THR A 86 -24.31 18.93 12.81
C THR A 86 -24.53 19.98 13.89
N GLN A 87 -24.38 19.61 15.17
CA GLN A 87 -24.54 20.54 16.29
C GLN A 87 -23.52 21.69 16.23
N VAL A 88 -22.25 21.39 15.96
CA VAL A 88 -21.19 22.41 15.83
C VAL A 88 -21.47 23.34 14.65
N THR A 89 -21.87 22.81 13.50
CA THR A 89 -22.20 23.63 12.33
C THR A 89 -23.38 24.55 12.64
N THR A 90 -24.42 24.05 13.31
CA THR A 90 -25.58 24.84 13.72
C THR A 90 -25.22 25.90 14.76
N ALA A 91 -24.35 25.58 15.72
CA ALA A 91 -23.91 26.52 16.75
C ALA A 91 -23.07 27.66 16.13
N ILE A 92 -22.07 27.32 15.32
CA ILE A 92 -21.21 28.30 14.63
C ILE A 92 -22.00 29.11 13.59
N ALA A 93 -23.00 28.52 12.94
CA ALA A 93 -23.87 29.22 12.01
C ALA A 93 -24.63 30.37 12.69
N LYS A 94 -25.03 30.25 13.96
CA LYS A 94 -25.68 31.35 14.69
C LYS A 94 -24.74 32.54 14.89
N GLU A 95 -23.46 32.28 15.14
CA GLU A 95 -22.47 33.32 15.45
C GLU A 95 -21.83 33.95 14.21
N LYS A 96 -21.37 33.11 13.26
CA LYS A 96 -20.52 33.53 12.14
C LYS A 96 -21.10 33.23 10.76
N GLY A 97 -22.24 32.53 10.70
CA GLY A 97 -22.90 32.12 9.47
C GLY A 97 -24.36 32.55 9.45
N LEU A 98 -25.21 31.67 8.90
CA LEU A 98 -26.66 31.87 8.86
C LEU A 98 -27.38 30.67 9.48
N SER A 99 -28.22 30.97 10.46
CA SER A 99 -29.14 30.02 11.07
C SER A 99 -30.31 29.65 10.15
N GLU A 100 -30.96 28.52 10.40
CA GLU A 100 -32.15 28.10 9.63
C GLU A 100 -33.30 29.12 9.69
N GLU A 101 -33.44 29.82 10.81
CA GLU A 101 -34.45 30.87 10.99
C GLU A 101 -34.18 32.06 10.06
N GLU A 102 -32.94 32.50 9.97
CA GLU A 102 -32.50 33.58 9.08
C GLU A 102 -32.66 33.18 7.60
N ILE A 103 -32.32 31.94 7.24
CA ILE A 103 -32.52 31.39 5.89
C ILE A 103 -34.02 31.41 5.52
N ASN A 104 -34.89 30.98 6.44
CA ASN A 104 -36.34 30.97 6.22
C ASN A 104 -36.92 32.39 6.09
N GLN A 105 -36.37 33.38 6.81
CA GLN A 105 -36.75 34.78 6.63
C GLN A 105 -36.37 35.30 5.25
N ILE A 106 -35.18 34.94 4.75
CA ILE A 106 -34.75 35.28 3.38
C ILE A 106 -35.69 34.63 2.36
N PHE A 107 -36.03 33.35 2.51
CA PHE A 107 -36.98 32.68 1.61
C PHE A 107 -38.36 33.33 1.61
N LYS A 108 -38.86 33.76 2.77
CA LYS A 108 -40.14 34.43 2.89
C LYS A 108 -40.16 35.80 2.18
N GLN A 109 -39.04 36.53 2.19
CA GLN A 109 -38.93 37.82 1.50
C GLN A 109 -38.59 37.68 0.01
N SER A 110 -37.92 36.59 -0.37
CA SER A 110 -37.41 36.38 -1.74
C SER A 110 -38.38 35.64 -2.66
N ILE A 111 -39.46 35.04 -2.13
CA ILE A 111 -40.44 34.27 -2.90
C ILE A 111 -41.81 34.94 -2.75
N GLN A 112 -42.33 35.49 -3.86
CA GLN A 112 -43.64 36.12 -3.94
C GLN A 112 -44.43 35.45 -5.06
N ASP A 113 -45.60 34.87 -4.76
CA ASP A 113 -46.47 34.19 -5.73
C ASP A 113 -45.72 33.19 -6.65
N ASP A 114 -44.82 32.40 -6.05
CA ASP A 114 -43.95 31.41 -6.72
C ASP A 114 -42.89 31.98 -7.67
N THR A 115 -42.74 33.32 -7.70
CA THR A 115 -41.67 34.03 -8.41
C THR A 115 -40.53 34.40 -7.44
N VAL A 116 -39.29 34.23 -7.89
CA VAL A 116 -38.09 34.51 -7.09
C VAL A 116 -37.59 35.93 -7.37
N VAL A 117 -37.62 36.78 -6.35
CA VAL A 117 -37.07 38.14 -6.35
C VAL A 117 -36.03 38.21 -5.24
N TYR A 118 -34.77 37.95 -5.57
CA TYR A 118 -33.66 37.99 -4.62
C TYR A 118 -32.75 39.18 -4.94
N SER A 119 -32.37 39.97 -3.92
CA SER A 119 -31.51 41.14 -4.08
C SER A 119 -30.71 41.43 -2.80
N LYS A 120 -29.70 42.28 -2.94
CA LYS A 120 -28.92 42.78 -1.80
C LYS A 120 -29.75 43.55 -0.77
N GLU A 121 -30.83 44.21 -1.20
CA GLU A 121 -31.73 44.95 -0.32
C GLU A 121 -32.50 44.00 0.62
N ILE A 122 -32.86 42.81 0.14
CA ILE A 122 -33.50 41.78 0.98
C ILE A 122 -32.54 41.33 2.08
N LEU A 123 -31.25 41.16 1.76
CA LEU A 123 -30.23 40.84 2.78
C LEU A 123 -30.10 41.96 3.81
N GLN A 124 -30.13 43.23 3.40
CA GLN A 124 -30.09 44.38 4.32
C GLN A 124 -31.34 44.47 5.20
N ASN A 125 -32.51 44.09 4.68
CA ASN A 125 -33.76 44.05 5.44
C ASN A 125 -33.77 42.93 6.48
N VAL A 126 -33.19 41.77 6.17
CA VAL A 126 -33.08 40.64 7.11
C VAL A 126 -31.99 40.91 8.16
N PHE A 127 -30.89 41.57 7.78
CA PHE A 127 -29.74 41.87 8.64
C PHE A 127 -29.48 43.38 8.79
N PRO A 128 -30.41 44.17 9.37
CA PRO A 128 -30.32 45.63 9.38
C PRO A 128 -29.12 46.17 10.20
N ASN A 129 -28.65 45.41 11.19
CA ASN A 129 -27.56 45.82 12.09
C ASN A 129 -26.29 44.95 11.95
N ASP A 130 -26.22 44.06 10.95
CA ASP A 130 -25.10 43.12 10.77
C ASP A 130 -24.52 43.19 9.35
N ALA A 131 -23.74 44.25 9.12
CA ALA A 131 -23.08 44.50 7.83
C ALA A 131 -22.09 43.39 7.44
N ALA A 132 -21.55 42.66 8.42
CA ALA A 132 -20.62 41.55 8.18
C ALA A 132 -21.35 40.36 7.57
N LYS A 133 -22.51 39.96 8.12
CA LYS A 133 -23.36 38.91 7.54
C LYS A 133 -23.88 39.28 6.15
N VAL A 134 -24.32 40.53 5.94
CA VAL A 134 -24.74 41.01 4.62
C VAL A 134 -23.61 40.82 3.61
N LYS A 135 -22.40 41.30 3.93
CA LYS A 135 -21.24 41.17 3.04
C LYS A 135 -20.90 39.72 2.72
N LEU A 136 -20.89 38.86 3.73
CA LEU A 136 -20.56 37.44 3.61
C LEU A 136 -21.54 36.68 2.70
N VAL A 137 -22.85 36.91 2.86
CA VAL A 137 -23.87 36.29 2.00
C VAL A 137 -23.84 36.87 0.60
N ASP A 138 -23.68 38.20 0.50
CA ASP A 138 -23.64 38.93 -0.76
C ASP A 138 -22.49 38.44 -1.66
N GLU A 139 -21.27 38.36 -1.11
CA GLU A 139 -20.09 37.87 -1.84
C GLU A 139 -20.28 36.43 -2.34
N ALA A 140 -20.99 35.59 -1.58
CA ALA A 140 -21.23 34.19 -1.92
C ALA A 140 -22.39 33.97 -2.90
N THR A 141 -23.37 34.88 -2.93
CA THR A 141 -24.65 34.72 -3.66
C THR A 141 -24.94 35.81 -4.69
N ASN A 142 -24.03 36.77 -4.90
CA ASN A 142 -24.21 37.85 -5.87
C ASN A 142 -24.57 37.36 -7.27
N TRP A 143 -23.98 36.27 -7.74
CA TRP A 143 -24.27 35.65 -9.04
C TRP A 143 -25.73 35.17 -9.18
N MET A 144 -26.44 34.97 -8.06
CA MET A 144 -27.86 34.58 -8.07
C MET A 144 -28.79 35.74 -8.45
N TYR A 145 -28.29 36.98 -8.43
CA TYR A 145 -29.08 38.17 -8.80
C TYR A 145 -28.31 39.16 -9.72
N VAL A 146 -27.00 39.01 -9.90
CA VAL A 146 -26.15 39.78 -10.82
C VAL A 146 -25.78 38.90 -12.02
N GLY A 147 -26.50 39.10 -13.14
CA GLY A 147 -26.24 38.47 -14.44
C GLY A 147 -27.10 37.24 -14.76
N THR A 148 -27.99 37.38 -15.76
CA THR A 148 -28.75 36.36 -16.55
C THR A 148 -29.45 35.16 -15.88
N LYS A 149 -29.13 34.74 -14.66
CA LYS A 149 -29.76 33.58 -14.01
C LYS A 149 -31.09 34.00 -13.40
N LYS A 150 -32.18 33.69 -14.11
CA LYS A 150 -33.55 33.82 -13.61
C LYS A 150 -34.01 32.46 -13.10
N TYR A 151 -34.48 32.41 -11.87
CA TYR A 151 -35.06 31.20 -11.31
C TYR A 151 -36.52 31.10 -11.74
N GLU A 152 -36.85 30.09 -12.55
CA GLU A 152 -38.24 29.79 -12.96
C GLU A 152 -39.03 29.09 -11.85
N LYS A 153 -38.33 28.38 -10.95
CA LYS A 153 -38.91 27.65 -9.82
C LYS A 153 -38.26 28.08 -8.52
N ALA A 154 -39.09 28.34 -7.50
CA ALA A 154 -38.62 28.60 -6.14
C ALA A 154 -37.78 27.46 -5.56
N ALA A 155 -38.00 26.21 -5.99
CA ALA A 155 -37.23 25.05 -5.56
C ALA A 155 -35.75 25.14 -5.97
N ASP A 156 -35.46 25.61 -7.20
CA ASP A 156 -34.09 25.70 -7.71
C ASP A 156 -33.31 26.79 -6.97
N PHE A 157 -33.97 27.91 -6.65
CA PHE A 157 -33.40 28.96 -5.80
C PHE A 157 -33.12 28.45 -4.39
N LYS A 158 -34.09 27.77 -3.76
CA LYS A 158 -33.90 27.19 -2.42
C LYS A 158 -32.73 26.21 -2.39
N ASN A 159 -32.59 25.36 -3.42
CA ASN A 159 -31.49 24.41 -3.52
C ASN A 159 -30.14 25.11 -3.66
N ASP A 160 -30.01 26.03 -4.60
CA ASP A 160 -28.76 26.78 -4.83
C ASP A 160 -28.36 27.62 -3.61
N PHE A 161 -29.33 28.33 -3.02
CA PHE A 161 -29.10 29.17 -1.84
C PHE A 161 -28.72 28.33 -0.62
N THR A 162 -29.49 27.28 -0.31
CA THR A 162 -29.21 26.39 0.83
C THR A 162 -27.86 25.70 0.66
N SER A 163 -27.52 25.24 -0.55
CA SER A 163 -26.21 24.66 -0.86
C SER A 163 -25.08 25.64 -0.55
N LYS A 164 -25.21 26.91 -1.00
CA LYS A 164 -24.17 27.90 -0.80
C LYS A 164 -24.02 28.34 0.66
N ILE A 165 -25.14 28.49 1.38
CA ILE A 165 -25.10 28.79 2.82
C ILE A 165 -24.55 27.62 3.63
N SER A 166 -24.86 26.38 3.23
CA SER A 166 -24.26 25.18 3.83
C SER A 166 -22.75 25.17 3.67
N ASP A 167 -22.23 25.51 2.49
CA ASP A 167 -20.78 25.67 2.26
C ASP A 167 -20.16 26.75 3.16
N ILE A 168 -20.82 27.91 3.29
CA ILE A 168 -20.39 29.01 4.16
C ILE A 168 -20.32 28.54 5.63
N ASN A 169 -21.42 27.98 6.14
CA ASN A 169 -21.52 27.51 7.51
C ASN A 169 -20.46 26.43 7.81
N ARG A 170 -20.26 25.51 6.87
CA ARG A 170 -19.24 24.45 6.99
C ARG A 170 -17.82 24.99 6.97
N ASN A 171 -17.53 25.98 6.12
CA ASN A 171 -16.22 26.63 6.05
C ASN A 171 -15.91 27.39 7.34
N ASN A 172 -16.89 28.10 7.89
CA ASN A 172 -16.75 28.81 9.17
C ASN A 172 -16.55 27.86 10.35
N ALA A 173 -17.12 26.65 10.29
CA ALA A 173 -16.98 25.62 11.33
C ALA A 173 -15.74 24.72 11.14
N GLN A 174 -15.00 24.84 10.03
CA GLN A 174 -14.00 23.87 9.58
C GLN A 174 -12.93 23.52 10.63
N GLU A 175 -12.51 24.48 11.44
CA GLU A 175 -11.53 24.28 12.53
C GLU A 175 -12.02 23.27 13.59
N TYR A 176 -13.32 23.29 13.87
CA TYR A 176 -13.99 22.49 14.90
C TYR A 176 -14.54 21.16 14.39
N LEU A 177 -14.75 21.02 13.08
CA LEU A 177 -15.31 19.79 12.51
C LEU A 177 -14.38 18.58 12.71
N ILE A 178 -14.99 17.43 13.04
CA ILE A 178 -14.32 16.14 13.10
C ILE A 178 -14.81 15.28 11.94
N TYR A 179 -13.98 15.10 10.93
CA TYR A 179 -14.35 14.25 9.80
C TYR A 179 -14.38 12.76 10.20
N PRO A 180 -15.47 12.02 9.89
CA PRO A 180 -15.61 10.59 10.17
C PRO A 180 -14.79 9.71 9.20
N ASN A 181 -13.55 10.11 8.96
CA ASN A 181 -12.63 9.36 8.11
C ASN A 181 -12.12 8.10 8.84
N LYS A 182 -11.48 7.20 8.08
CA LYS A 182 -11.00 5.91 8.62
C LYS A 182 -9.96 6.04 9.73
N TYR A 183 -9.18 7.12 9.77
CA TYR A 183 -8.14 7.34 10.79
C TYR A 183 -8.76 7.84 12.09
N THR A 184 -9.66 8.83 12.04
CA THR A 184 -10.42 9.29 13.21
C THR A 184 -11.19 8.13 13.85
N LYS A 185 -11.87 7.31 13.04
CA LYS A 185 -12.56 6.11 13.50
C LYS A 185 -11.57 5.12 14.12
N PHE A 186 -10.42 4.88 13.50
CA PHE A 186 -9.39 4.01 14.04
C PHE A 186 -8.90 4.45 15.43
N ASP A 187 -8.55 5.73 15.60
CA ASP A 187 -8.02 6.26 16.85
C ASP A 187 -9.04 6.17 17.98
N LEU A 188 -10.31 6.53 17.71
CA LEU A 188 -11.39 6.41 18.67
C LEU A 188 -11.68 4.96 19.07
N VAL A 189 -11.82 4.07 18.09
CA VAL A 189 -12.14 2.66 18.33
C VAL A 189 -11.00 1.98 19.07
N LYS A 190 -9.74 2.26 18.71
CA LYS A 190 -8.57 1.70 19.39
C LYS A 190 -8.44 2.19 20.83
N ALA A 191 -8.64 3.49 21.07
CA ALA A 191 -8.57 4.05 22.42
C ALA A 191 -9.76 3.62 23.31
N SER A 192 -10.83 3.08 22.71
CA SER A 192 -12.03 2.58 23.39
C SER A 192 -12.00 1.08 23.70
N ILE A 193 -10.94 0.34 23.34
CA ILE A 193 -10.86 -1.11 23.61
C ILE A 193 -10.87 -1.36 25.12
N VAL A 194 -11.73 -2.28 25.58
CA VAL A 194 -11.77 -2.83 26.94
C VAL A 194 -11.69 -4.36 26.93
N GLY A 195 -11.29 -4.95 28.06
CA GLY A 195 -11.26 -6.40 28.28
C GLY A 195 -9.89 -7.05 28.10
N PRO A 196 -9.83 -8.38 27.88
CA PRO A 196 -8.63 -9.19 28.13
C PRO A 196 -7.45 -8.82 27.22
N LEU A 197 -7.72 -8.30 26.02
CA LEU A 197 -6.69 -7.87 25.08
C LEU A 197 -5.98 -6.59 25.54
N GLN A 198 -6.71 -5.68 26.18
CA GLN A 198 -6.15 -4.43 26.72
C GLN A 198 -5.25 -4.72 27.93
N GLU A 199 -5.68 -5.65 28.78
CA GLU A 199 -5.01 -6.05 30.02
C GLU A 199 -3.78 -6.93 29.77
N ASN A 200 -3.85 -7.86 28.81
CA ASN A 200 -2.84 -8.90 28.60
C ASN A 200 -2.19 -8.84 27.21
N ASN A 201 -1.97 -7.65 26.67
CA ASN A 201 -1.42 -7.46 25.31
C ASN A 201 -0.13 -8.27 25.04
N THR A 202 0.77 -8.40 26.03
CA THR A 202 2.02 -9.15 25.92
C THR A 202 1.79 -10.65 25.79
N LEU A 203 0.79 -11.19 26.48
CA LEU A 203 0.39 -12.60 26.34
C LEU A 203 -0.15 -12.86 24.93
N TYR A 204 -1.05 -12.01 24.44
CA TYR A 204 -1.60 -12.14 23.09
C TYR A 204 -0.53 -11.97 22.00
N LEU A 205 0.46 -11.10 22.22
CA LEU A 205 1.63 -10.99 21.34
C LEU A 205 2.41 -12.32 21.27
N PHE A 206 2.66 -12.95 22.43
CA PHE A 206 3.30 -14.25 22.47
C PHE A 206 2.44 -15.35 21.84
N LEU A 207 1.15 -15.42 22.14
CA LEU A 207 0.25 -16.45 21.61
C LEU A 207 0.05 -16.36 20.09
N THR A 208 0.12 -15.17 19.52
CA THR A 208 -0.08 -14.94 18.07
C THR A 208 1.25 -14.97 17.31
N PHE A 209 2.18 -14.07 17.63
CA PHE A 209 3.46 -13.97 16.93
C PHE A 209 4.50 -14.94 17.49
N GLY A 210 4.62 -15.05 18.81
CA GLY A 210 5.61 -15.92 19.46
C GLY A 210 5.43 -17.40 19.10
N LEU A 211 4.26 -17.96 19.40
CA LEU A 211 3.90 -19.33 19.03
C LEU A 211 3.91 -19.54 17.52
N GLY A 212 3.47 -18.55 16.74
CA GLY A 212 3.53 -18.62 15.28
C GLY A 212 4.96 -18.77 14.74
N ILE A 213 5.89 -17.97 15.25
CA ILE A 213 7.32 -18.06 14.90
C ILE A 213 7.88 -19.41 15.33
N ILE A 214 7.64 -19.82 16.58
CA ILE A 214 8.15 -21.10 17.12
C ILE A 214 7.60 -22.28 16.29
N GLY A 215 6.29 -22.34 16.08
CA GLY A 215 5.63 -23.40 15.31
C GLY A 215 6.13 -23.46 13.86
N ALA A 216 6.23 -22.31 13.20
CA ALA A 216 6.75 -22.24 11.84
C ALA A 216 8.21 -22.67 11.74
N LEU A 217 9.08 -22.20 12.65
CA LEU A 217 10.49 -22.59 12.69
C LEU A 217 10.66 -24.07 13.02
N MET A 218 9.87 -24.64 13.94
CA MET A 218 9.86 -26.08 14.20
C MET A 218 9.52 -26.88 12.94
N PHE A 219 8.51 -26.44 12.18
CA PHE A 219 8.15 -27.08 10.90
C PHE A 219 9.28 -26.95 9.85
N ILE A 220 9.89 -25.77 9.75
CA ILE A 220 10.88 -25.46 8.71
C ILE A 220 12.24 -26.13 9.01
N LEU A 221 12.75 -26.00 10.25
CA LEU A 221 14.06 -26.50 10.66
C LEU A 221 14.13 -28.03 10.64
N THR A 222 13.04 -28.73 10.98
CA THR A 222 12.98 -30.20 10.83
C THR A 222 13.14 -30.65 9.38
N GLY A 223 12.80 -29.78 8.42
CA GLY A 223 13.05 -29.99 7.00
C GLY A 223 14.54 -30.20 6.66
N LEU A 224 15.47 -29.59 7.40
CA LEU A 224 16.91 -29.79 7.19
C LEU A 224 17.32 -31.26 7.33
N PHE A 225 16.71 -31.96 8.28
CA PHE A 225 17.04 -33.35 8.62
C PHE A 225 16.17 -34.36 7.85
N LEU A 226 14.91 -34.01 7.58
CA LEU A 226 13.98 -34.88 6.84
C LEU A 226 14.19 -34.83 5.33
N GLU A 227 14.79 -33.75 4.83
CA GLU A 227 15.02 -33.51 3.41
C GLU A 227 16.51 -33.21 3.14
N PRO A 228 17.39 -34.21 3.35
CA PRO A 228 18.83 -34.01 3.43
C PRO A 228 19.48 -33.61 2.11
N ILE A 229 18.86 -33.94 0.97
CA ILE A 229 19.35 -33.54 -0.35
C ILE A 229 18.97 -32.07 -0.59
N PRO A 230 19.95 -31.16 -0.72
CA PRO A 230 19.68 -29.77 -1.07
C PRO A 230 19.22 -29.68 -2.52
N GLY A 231 18.34 -28.72 -2.82
CA GLY A 231 17.85 -28.56 -4.18
C GLY A 231 16.38 -28.23 -4.24
N ILE A 232 15.97 -27.71 -5.40
CA ILE A 232 14.56 -27.58 -5.73
C ILE A 232 14.04 -28.97 -6.08
N LYS A 233 13.15 -29.51 -5.25
CA LYS A 233 12.42 -30.75 -5.54
C LYS A 233 11.23 -30.45 -6.43
N ASN A 234 11.13 -31.11 -7.57
CA ASN A 234 10.08 -30.86 -8.57
C ASN A 234 8.81 -31.70 -8.36
N ASN A 235 8.74 -32.45 -7.27
CA ASN A 235 7.76 -33.51 -7.10
C ASN A 235 6.46 -32.96 -6.47
N GLY A 236 5.32 -33.25 -7.08
CA GLY A 236 3.99 -33.04 -6.48
C GLY A 236 3.54 -31.59 -6.28
N ILE A 237 4.25 -30.60 -6.84
CA ILE A 237 3.92 -29.17 -6.65
C ILE A 237 2.54 -28.82 -7.23
N TYR A 238 2.16 -29.46 -8.33
CA TYR A 238 0.82 -29.31 -8.93
C TYR A 238 -0.24 -30.22 -8.28
N LEU A 239 0.13 -31.08 -7.33
CA LEU A 239 -0.80 -32.03 -6.70
C LEU A 239 -1.23 -31.61 -5.30
N SER A 240 -0.50 -30.68 -4.66
CA SER A 240 -0.84 -30.21 -3.33
C SER A 240 -1.95 -29.16 -3.36
N GLU A 241 -3.01 -29.38 -2.59
CA GLU A 241 -4.12 -28.43 -2.37
C GLU A 241 -3.64 -27.05 -1.89
N ALA A 242 -2.52 -27.00 -1.16
CA ALA A 242 -1.95 -25.76 -0.62
C ALA A 242 -1.21 -24.92 -1.68
N THR A 243 -0.74 -25.55 -2.77
CA THR A 243 0.06 -24.88 -3.82
C THR A 243 -0.58 -24.91 -5.20
N ASN A 244 -1.70 -25.61 -5.38
CA ASN A 244 -2.37 -25.76 -6.68
C ASN A 244 -3.85 -25.34 -6.66
N ARG A 245 -4.14 -24.04 -6.45
CA ARG A 245 -5.52 -23.47 -6.53
C ARG A 245 -6.63 -24.30 -5.83
N GLY A 246 -6.25 -25.15 -4.89
CA GLY A 246 -7.13 -26.04 -4.15
C GLY A 246 -7.79 -25.30 -3.00
N TRP A 247 -8.57 -26.00 -2.18
CA TRP A 247 -9.36 -25.36 -1.12
C TRP A 247 -8.48 -24.64 -0.07
N VAL A 248 -7.30 -25.18 0.25
CA VAL A 248 -6.34 -24.54 1.16
C VAL A 248 -5.78 -23.26 0.52
N ALA A 249 -5.41 -23.30 -0.76
CA ALA A 249 -4.94 -22.13 -1.49
C ALA A 249 -6.02 -21.05 -1.60
N LEU A 250 -7.29 -21.44 -1.79
CA LEU A 250 -8.44 -20.52 -1.82
C LEU A 250 -8.71 -19.89 -0.45
N PHE A 251 -8.55 -20.64 0.64
CA PHE A 251 -8.64 -20.09 1.99
C PHE A 251 -7.54 -19.05 2.26
N VAL A 252 -6.29 -19.36 1.89
CA VAL A 252 -5.17 -18.41 2.01
C VAL A 252 -5.40 -17.17 1.13
N PHE A 253 -5.92 -17.36 -0.09
CA PHE A 253 -6.30 -16.27 -0.98
C PHE A 253 -7.37 -15.36 -0.33
N ALA A 254 -8.46 -15.92 0.18
CA ALA A 254 -9.52 -15.18 0.84
C ALA A 254 -9.00 -14.44 2.08
N PHE A 255 -8.15 -15.08 2.89
CA PHE A 255 -7.53 -14.46 4.05
C PHE A 255 -6.66 -13.26 3.66
N LEU A 256 -5.74 -13.42 2.69
CA LEU A 256 -4.85 -12.33 2.26
C LEU A 256 -5.64 -11.16 1.66
N VAL A 257 -6.62 -11.44 0.80
CA VAL A 257 -7.49 -10.39 0.21
C VAL A 257 -8.25 -9.65 1.30
N SER A 258 -8.92 -10.36 2.21
CA SER A 258 -9.64 -9.75 3.33
C SER A 258 -8.71 -8.95 4.24
N PHE A 259 -7.53 -9.46 4.56
CA PHE A 259 -6.53 -8.76 5.35
C PHE A 259 -6.14 -7.40 4.71
N TYR A 260 -5.85 -7.37 3.41
CA TYR A 260 -5.48 -6.12 2.74
C TYR A 260 -6.67 -5.16 2.58
N ILE A 261 -7.89 -5.67 2.38
CA ILE A 261 -9.10 -4.83 2.37
C ILE A 261 -9.28 -4.15 3.73
N LEU A 262 -9.17 -4.91 4.82
CA LEU A 262 -9.25 -4.36 6.18
C LEU A 262 -8.11 -3.37 6.44
N LEU A 263 -6.89 -3.69 6.05
CA LEU A 263 -5.71 -2.84 6.26
C LEU A 263 -5.85 -1.47 5.58
N TYR A 264 -6.30 -1.42 4.32
CA TYR A 264 -6.36 -0.19 3.54
C TYR A 264 -7.65 0.61 3.74
N PHE A 265 -8.80 -0.06 3.85
CA PHE A 265 -10.12 0.58 3.81
C PHE A 265 -10.82 0.63 5.16
N TYR A 266 -10.64 -0.42 5.98
CA TYR A 266 -11.35 -0.56 7.25
C TYR A 266 -10.40 -0.81 8.45
N PRO A 267 -9.37 0.03 8.65
CA PRO A 267 -8.37 -0.19 9.70
C PRO A 267 -8.99 -0.23 11.11
N PHE A 268 -10.13 0.46 11.30
CA PHE A 268 -10.88 0.48 12.56
C PHE A 268 -11.45 -0.88 12.97
N TYR A 269 -11.59 -1.86 12.07
CA TYR A 269 -11.97 -3.23 12.44
C TYR A 269 -10.80 -4.10 12.90
N ILE A 270 -9.56 -3.67 12.64
CA ILE A 270 -8.35 -4.42 13.01
C ILE A 270 -7.61 -3.77 14.18
N VAL A 271 -8.27 -2.89 14.94
CA VAL A 271 -7.66 -2.22 16.10
C VAL A 271 -7.13 -3.22 17.13
N ASN A 272 -7.79 -4.37 17.30
CA ASN A 272 -7.34 -5.44 18.16
C ASN A 272 -6.00 -6.01 17.70
N TRP A 273 -5.80 -6.22 16.39
CA TRP A 273 -4.50 -6.65 15.87
C TRP A 273 -3.42 -5.59 16.09
N THR A 274 -3.73 -4.31 15.92
CA THR A 274 -2.76 -3.24 16.19
C THR A 274 -2.43 -3.14 17.68
N ARG A 275 -3.39 -3.41 18.57
CA ARG A 275 -3.20 -3.43 20.02
C ARG A 275 -2.26 -4.54 20.47
N ILE A 276 -2.27 -5.70 19.81
CA ILE A 276 -1.35 -6.82 20.08
C ILE A 276 0.12 -6.39 19.94
N VAL A 277 0.42 -5.51 18.98
CA VAL A 277 1.80 -5.08 18.68
C VAL A 277 2.20 -3.78 19.38
N ASP A 278 1.34 -3.19 20.22
CA ASP A 278 1.67 -2.01 21.03
C ASP A 278 2.92 -2.22 21.92
N PRO A 279 3.14 -3.38 22.58
CA PRO A 279 4.37 -3.61 23.34
C PRO A 279 5.64 -3.50 22.50
N LEU A 280 5.59 -3.88 21.21
CA LEU A 280 6.72 -3.74 20.30
C LEU A 280 6.93 -2.27 19.88
N LYS A 281 5.86 -1.51 19.65
CA LYS A 281 5.95 -0.08 19.38
C LYS A 281 6.49 0.69 20.59
N GLY A 282 6.14 0.24 21.80
CA GLY A 282 6.60 0.75 23.08
C GLY A 282 8.12 0.69 23.28
N VAL A 283 8.84 -0.16 22.54
CA VAL A 283 10.32 -0.24 22.56
C VAL A 283 10.94 0.99 21.92
N PHE A 284 10.30 1.57 20.90
CA PHE A 284 10.78 2.78 20.23
C PHE A 284 10.33 4.03 20.98
N ILE A 285 9.04 4.13 21.30
CA ILE A 285 8.44 5.28 21.97
C ILE A 285 7.57 4.77 23.10
N LYS A 286 7.96 5.05 24.35
CA LYS A 286 7.24 4.56 25.54
C LYS A 286 5.79 5.06 25.54
N GLY A 287 4.83 4.13 25.57
CA GLY A 287 3.41 4.44 25.59
C GLY A 287 2.78 4.76 24.22
N ALA A 288 3.53 4.66 23.13
CA ALA A 288 3.00 4.90 21.80
C ALA A 288 2.02 3.79 21.36
N SER A 289 1.01 4.22 20.60
CA SER A 289 0.01 3.35 19.97
C SER A 289 0.48 2.93 18.57
N ALA A 290 0.47 1.63 18.28
CA ALA A 290 0.81 1.11 16.96
C ALA A 290 -0.26 1.41 15.90
N SER A 291 0.15 1.85 14.72
CA SER A 291 -0.77 1.99 13.57
C SER A 291 -0.97 0.65 12.85
N GLN A 292 -1.93 0.61 11.93
CA GLN A 292 -2.11 -0.51 10.99
C GLN A 292 -0.84 -0.77 10.15
N TRP A 293 -0.08 0.28 9.82
CA TRP A 293 1.17 0.14 9.06
C TRP A 293 2.29 -0.47 9.89
N PHE A 294 2.33 -0.16 11.19
CA PHE A 294 3.27 -0.81 12.11
C PHE A 294 2.96 -2.31 12.25
N LEU A 295 1.68 -2.67 12.41
CA LEU A 295 1.23 -4.06 12.38
C LEU A 295 1.65 -4.77 11.09
N TYR A 296 1.40 -4.13 9.93
CA TYR A 296 1.83 -4.65 8.65
C TYR A 296 3.34 -4.85 8.58
N GLY A 297 4.13 -3.86 9.03
CA GLY A 297 5.59 -3.93 9.09
C GLY A 297 6.09 -5.10 9.93
N ILE A 298 5.50 -5.34 11.10
CA ILE A 298 5.82 -6.48 11.96
C ILE A 298 5.45 -7.81 11.27
N LEU A 299 4.23 -7.94 10.76
CA LEU A 299 3.80 -9.15 10.03
C LEU A 299 4.72 -9.44 8.83
N TYR A 300 5.08 -8.40 8.11
CA TYR A 300 5.99 -8.46 6.97
C TYR A 300 7.37 -8.94 7.41
N CYS A 301 7.98 -8.33 8.43
CA CYS A 301 9.31 -8.70 8.92
C CYS A 301 9.33 -10.14 9.46
N VAL A 302 8.33 -10.53 10.25
CA VAL A 302 8.20 -11.88 10.79
C VAL A 302 8.08 -12.91 9.64
N SER A 303 7.20 -12.65 8.67
CA SER A 303 7.02 -13.52 7.51
C SER A 303 8.31 -13.64 6.70
N MET A 304 9.00 -12.53 6.47
CA MET A 304 10.27 -12.48 5.74
C MET A 304 11.37 -13.25 6.45
N ILE A 305 11.54 -13.10 7.76
CA ILE A 305 12.58 -13.80 8.53
C ILE A 305 12.30 -15.30 8.55
N VAL A 306 11.08 -15.71 8.91
CA VAL A 306 10.69 -17.12 9.01
C VAL A 306 10.79 -17.82 7.64
N MET A 307 10.23 -17.22 6.59
CA MET A 307 10.31 -17.77 5.24
C MET A 307 11.70 -17.60 4.61
N GLY A 308 12.50 -16.64 5.07
CA GLY A 308 13.90 -16.48 4.76
C GLY A 308 14.73 -17.67 5.26
N VAL A 309 14.50 -18.14 6.48
CA VAL A 309 15.11 -19.37 7.01
C VAL A 309 14.78 -20.58 6.12
N ARG A 310 13.52 -20.71 5.69
CA ARG A 310 13.13 -21.75 4.71
C ARG A 310 13.92 -21.62 3.40
N MET A 311 14.13 -20.40 2.90
CA MET A 311 14.90 -20.15 1.68
C MET A 311 16.39 -20.52 1.85
N PHE A 312 17.02 -20.18 2.99
CA PHE A 312 18.39 -20.58 3.30
C PHE A 312 18.54 -22.10 3.31
N ILE A 313 17.60 -22.83 3.93
CA ILE A 313 17.61 -24.29 3.94
C ILE A 313 17.44 -24.86 2.53
N LYS A 314 16.44 -24.38 1.77
CA LYS A 314 16.11 -24.87 0.43
C LYS A 314 17.27 -24.67 -0.56
N TYR A 315 17.92 -23.51 -0.50
CA TYR A 315 18.97 -23.09 -1.43
C TYR A 315 20.39 -23.16 -0.86
N ARG A 316 20.62 -23.92 0.21
CA ARG A 316 21.93 -24.07 0.89
C ARG A 316 23.12 -24.49 0.01
N HIS A 317 22.84 -25.06 -1.16
CA HIS A 317 23.85 -25.46 -2.16
C HIS A 317 24.23 -24.34 -3.13
N ASN A 318 23.52 -23.20 -3.13
CA ASN A 318 23.66 -22.15 -4.11
C ASN A 318 24.00 -20.82 -3.44
N ALA A 319 25.28 -20.43 -3.49
CA ALA A 319 25.78 -19.20 -2.88
C ALA A 319 25.06 -17.93 -3.39
N TYR A 320 24.72 -17.86 -4.68
CA TYR A 320 23.98 -16.72 -5.23
C TYR A 320 22.62 -16.54 -4.55
N GLN A 321 21.91 -17.63 -4.32
CA GLN A 321 20.59 -17.59 -3.68
C GLN A 321 20.69 -17.23 -2.19
N ILE A 322 21.72 -17.73 -1.49
CA ILE A 322 21.97 -17.38 -0.08
C ILE A 322 22.25 -15.89 0.06
N VAL A 323 23.21 -15.35 -0.70
CA VAL A 323 23.58 -13.93 -0.64
C VAL A 323 22.39 -13.04 -0.99
N ARG A 324 21.63 -13.43 -2.02
CA ARG A 324 20.42 -12.70 -2.44
C ARG A 324 19.37 -12.65 -1.33
N THR A 325 19.06 -13.78 -0.69
CA THR A 325 18.11 -13.82 0.43
C THR A 325 18.60 -13.00 1.61
N ALA A 326 19.89 -13.07 1.96
CA ALA A 326 20.48 -12.27 3.03
C ALA A 326 20.41 -10.76 2.73
N SER A 327 20.76 -10.35 1.51
CA SER A 327 20.67 -8.96 1.05
C SER A 327 19.26 -8.42 1.17
N VAL A 328 18.26 -9.15 0.65
CA VAL A 328 16.87 -8.72 0.73
C VAL A 328 16.42 -8.54 2.18
N LEU A 329 16.71 -9.50 3.07
CA LEU A 329 16.35 -9.41 4.48
C LEU A 329 17.00 -8.21 5.16
N PHE A 330 18.28 -7.97 4.89
CA PHE A 330 18.99 -6.81 5.40
C PHE A 330 18.31 -5.50 4.99
N PHE A 331 18.01 -5.31 3.70
CA PHE A 331 17.35 -4.09 3.23
C PHE A 331 15.93 -3.91 3.78
N GLN A 332 15.19 -4.99 4.03
CA GLN A 332 13.85 -4.87 4.60
C GLN A 332 13.88 -4.52 6.07
N ILE A 333 14.69 -5.22 6.86
CA ILE A 333 14.72 -5.04 8.31
C ILE A 333 15.36 -3.69 8.64
N ILE A 334 16.49 -3.36 8.01
CA ILE A 334 17.23 -2.14 8.32
C ILE A 334 16.58 -0.91 7.69
N PHE A 335 16.38 -0.89 6.37
CA PHE A 335 15.94 0.33 5.67
C PHE A 335 14.42 0.50 5.64
N ALA A 336 13.66 -0.57 5.41
CA ALA A 336 12.21 -0.45 5.27
C ALA A 336 11.47 -0.38 6.63
N PHE A 337 12.04 -0.98 7.68
CA PHE A 337 11.39 -1.07 8.99
C PHE A 337 12.13 -0.25 10.05
N LEU A 338 13.34 -0.64 10.44
CA LEU A 338 14.04 0.02 11.56
C LEU A 338 14.33 1.49 11.29
N LEU A 339 14.86 1.84 10.12
CA LEU A 339 15.19 3.22 9.79
C LEU A 339 13.95 4.12 9.78
N VAL A 340 12.85 3.64 9.19
CA VAL A 340 11.57 4.38 9.14
C VAL A 340 11.01 4.65 10.53
N GLU A 341 11.17 3.71 11.47
CA GLU A 341 10.70 3.86 12.85
C GLU A 341 11.66 4.65 13.75
N ILE A 342 12.96 4.66 13.43
CA ILE A 342 13.99 5.36 14.22
C ILE A 342 14.10 6.84 13.83
N LEU A 343 13.98 7.20 12.54
CA LEU A 343 14.14 8.58 12.08
C LEU A 343 13.21 9.59 12.80
N PRO A 344 11.92 9.29 13.03
CA PRO A 344 11.03 10.18 13.78
C PRO A 344 11.46 10.43 15.23
N LEU A 345 12.31 9.59 15.83
CA LEU A 345 12.86 9.83 17.17
C LEU A 345 13.85 11.01 17.21
N PHE A 346 14.33 11.44 16.03
CA PHE A 346 15.27 12.55 15.86
C PHE A 346 14.60 13.76 15.16
N ASP A 347 13.27 13.85 15.18
CA ASP A 347 12.49 14.88 14.47
C ASP A 347 12.72 14.89 12.94
N LEU A 348 13.10 13.74 12.38
CA LEU A 348 13.30 13.56 10.94
C LEU A 348 12.12 12.82 10.31
N PRO A 349 11.80 13.07 9.03
CA PRO A 349 10.79 12.30 8.33
C PRO A 349 11.21 10.83 8.26
N GLY A 350 10.26 9.93 8.54
CA GLY A 350 10.47 8.48 8.39
C GLY A 350 10.51 8.11 6.90
N VAL A 351 11.71 7.91 6.36
CA VAL A 351 11.92 7.66 4.92
C VAL A 351 12.60 6.31 4.69
N ASP A 352 12.05 5.53 3.76
CA ASP A 352 12.72 4.36 3.22
C ASP A 352 13.69 4.79 2.10
N LEU A 353 14.98 4.93 2.44
CA LEU A 353 16.01 5.42 1.51
C LEU A 353 16.22 4.55 0.27
N LYS A 354 15.66 3.32 0.22
CA LYS A 354 15.73 2.49 -1.00
C LYS A 354 14.53 2.68 -1.92
N ASN A 355 13.46 3.33 -1.47
CA ASN A 355 12.25 3.51 -2.28
C ASN A 355 12.50 4.55 -3.37
N ALA A 356 12.36 4.15 -4.63
CA ALA A 356 12.66 4.99 -5.79
C ALA A 356 11.39 5.34 -6.56
N TRP A 357 11.37 6.52 -7.17
CA TRP A 357 10.39 6.88 -8.18
C TRP A 357 10.55 5.97 -9.41
N PRO A 358 9.47 5.56 -10.12
CA PRO A 358 8.06 5.93 -9.93
C PRO A 358 7.27 5.00 -8.98
N LEU A 359 7.92 4.17 -8.17
CA LEU A 359 7.20 3.36 -7.18
C LEU A 359 6.73 4.23 -6.00
N ASP A 360 7.58 5.14 -5.56
CA ASP A 360 7.22 6.17 -4.60
C ASP A 360 6.45 7.31 -5.26
N TYR A 361 5.14 7.17 -5.33
CA TYR A 361 4.26 8.14 -5.97
C TYR A 361 3.95 9.36 -5.06
N ASN A 362 4.27 9.26 -3.77
CA ASN A 362 4.13 10.37 -2.81
C ASN A 362 5.38 11.27 -2.77
N PHE A 363 6.45 10.88 -3.46
CA PHE A 363 7.72 11.60 -3.45
C PHE A 363 7.59 13.10 -3.75
N VAL A 364 6.73 13.47 -4.70
CA VAL A 364 6.55 14.87 -5.15
C VAL A 364 5.31 15.55 -4.58
N THR A 365 4.61 14.96 -3.61
CA THR A 365 3.44 15.62 -2.99
C THR A 365 3.86 16.83 -2.16
N ASP A 366 2.95 17.79 -2.05
CA ASP A 366 3.15 19.04 -1.35
C ASP A 366 3.54 18.83 0.12
N TRP A 367 2.80 17.98 0.82
CA TRP A 367 3.08 17.64 2.21
C TRP A 367 4.44 16.96 2.40
N ASN A 368 4.81 16.03 1.51
CA ASN A 368 6.07 15.29 1.63
C ASN A 368 7.26 16.22 1.37
N VAL A 369 7.19 17.03 0.32
CA VAL A 369 8.25 18.00 -0.01
C VAL A 369 8.40 19.03 1.12
N LYS A 370 7.31 19.61 1.62
CA LYS A 370 7.36 20.58 2.73
C LYS A 370 8.00 19.99 3.97
N GLN A 371 7.57 18.80 4.40
CA GLN A 371 8.13 18.12 5.56
C GLN A 371 9.66 17.93 5.46
N HIS A 372 10.16 17.57 4.28
CA HIS A 372 11.60 17.40 4.06
C HIS A 372 12.37 18.72 4.01
N LEU A 373 11.77 19.79 3.48
CA LEU A 373 12.37 21.12 3.44
C LEU A 373 12.44 21.75 4.84
N GLU A 374 11.43 21.50 5.67
CA GLU A 374 11.30 21.99 7.05
C GLU A 374 12.21 21.21 8.02
N ALA A 375 12.48 19.92 7.77
CA ALA A 375 13.36 19.07 8.57
C ALA A 375 14.88 19.35 8.42
N GLY A 376 15.26 20.58 8.06
CA GLY A 376 16.65 21.02 8.01
C GLY A 376 17.52 20.39 6.92
N HIS A 377 18.85 20.35 7.15
CA HIS A 377 19.82 19.85 6.15
C HIS A 377 19.64 18.37 5.82
N LEU A 378 19.32 17.55 6.82
CA LEU A 378 19.19 16.11 6.65
C LEU A 378 17.90 15.74 5.89
N GLY A 379 16.79 16.43 6.15
CA GLY A 379 15.57 16.31 5.34
C GLY A 379 15.79 16.68 3.87
N LYS A 380 16.49 17.79 3.60
CA LYS A 380 16.88 18.19 2.24
C LYS A 380 17.78 17.15 1.57
N PHE A 381 18.74 16.59 2.29
CA PHE A 381 19.58 15.50 1.77
C PHE A 381 18.74 14.28 1.36
N MET A 382 17.77 13.87 2.17
CA MET A 382 16.89 12.72 1.86
C MET A 382 16.06 12.97 0.60
N LEU A 383 15.54 14.19 0.41
CA LEU A 383 14.83 14.58 -0.80
C LEU A 383 15.74 14.49 -2.04
N VAL A 384 16.94 15.09 -1.96
CA VAL A 384 17.94 15.06 -3.05
C VAL A 384 18.37 13.61 -3.35
N TRP A 385 18.56 12.80 -2.31
CA TRP A 385 18.86 11.38 -2.44
C TRP A 385 17.77 10.64 -3.21
N GLY A 386 16.48 10.90 -2.95
CA GLY A 386 15.38 10.30 -3.70
C GLY A 386 15.43 10.63 -5.20
N VAL A 387 15.76 11.88 -5.57
CA VAL A 387 15.95 12.29 -6.98
C VAL A 387 17.15 11.58 -7.60
N VAL A 388 18.30 11.61 -6.92
CA VAL A 388 19.55 10.99 -7.39
C VAL A 388 19.38 9.48 -7.55
N LEU A 389 18.74 8.83 -6.58
CA LEU A 389 18.42 7.41 -6.61
C LEU A 389 17.61 7.07 -7.86
N SER A 390 16.55 7.84 -8.12
CA SER A 390 15.58 7.55 -9.17
C SER A 390 16.12 7.82 -10.58
N LEU A 391 16.82 8.95 -10.78
CA LEU A 391 17.25 9.40 -12.10
C LEU A 391 18.67 8.94 -12.48
N ILE A 392 19.54 8.69 -11.49
CA ILE A 392 20.95 8.37 -11.73
C ILE A 392 21.26 6.94 -11.30
N VAL A 393 21.10 6.63 -10.01
CA VAL A 393 21.53 5.34 -9.45
C VAL A 393 20.74 4.20 -10.09
N VAL A 394 19.41 4.31 -10.19
CA VAL A 394 18.57 3.25 -10.76
C VAL A 394 18.95 2.95 -12.22
N PRO A 395 19.00 3.92 -13.15
CA PRO A 395 19.44 3.66 -14.52
C PRO A 395 20.83 3.06 -14.64
N VAL A 396 21.81 3.61 -13.91
CA VAL A 396 23.20 3.13 -13.94
C VAL A 396 23.29 1.70 -13.41
N MET A 397 22.64 1.40 -12.29
CA MET A 397 22.65 0.06 -11.71
C MET A 397 21.89 -0.95 -12.58
N VAL A 398 20.79 -0.55 -13.24
CA VAL A 398 20.10 -1.41 -14.21
C VAL A 398 20.94 -1.64 -15.46
N TYR A 399 21.66 -0.63 -15.93
CA TYR A 399 22.61 -0.80 -17.03
C TYR A 399 23.68 -1.85 -16.69
N LEU A 400 24.27 -1.79 -15.49
CA LEU A 400 25.35 -2.70 -15.10
C LEU A 400 24.86 -4.11 -14.71
N TYR A 401 23.74 -4.21 -13.99
CA TYR A 401 23.30 -5.46 -13.34
C TYR A 401 21.92 -5.95 -13.77
N GLY A 402 21.21 -5.20 -14.61
CA GLY A 402 19.81 -5.47 -14.94
C GLY A 402 18.89 -5.16 -13.77
N LYS A 403 17.62 -5.56 -13.81
CA LYS A 403 16.65 -5.35 -12.73
C LYS A 403 16.97 -6.11 -11.45
N ARG A 404 17.95 -7.04 -11.49
CA ARG A 404 18.22 -7.95 -10.37
C ARG A 404 18.66 -7.23 -9.10
N TRP A 405 19.48 -6.18 -9.22
CA TRP A 405 20.00 -5.44 -8.07
C TRP A 405 18.85 -4.85 -7.23
N TYR A 406 17.76 -4.40 -7.86
CA TYR A 406 16.61 -3.88 -7.14
C TYR A 406 15.56 -4.96 -6.89
N CYS A 407 14.90 -5.47 -7.94
CA CYS A 407 13.73 -6.34 -7.84
C CYS A 407 14.00 -7.67 -7.12
N SER A 408 15.25 -8.10 -7.02
CA SER A 408 15.62 -9.40 -6.45
C SER A 408 16.54 -9.30 -5.23
N TRP A 409 17.25 -8.18 -5.02
CA TRP A 409 18.21 -8.02 -3.91
C TRP A 409 17.83 -6.93 -2.88
N VAL A 410 16.95 -5.98 -3.24
CA VAL A 410 16.63 -4.79 -2.40
C VAL A 410 15.12 -4.56 -2.22
N CYS A 411 14.31 -4.85 -3.23
CA CYS A 411 12.89 -4.50 -3.27
C CYS A 411 12.05 -5.30 -2.25
N GLY A 412 11.20 -4.60 -1.47
CA GLY A 412 10.33 -5.24 -0.49
C GLY A 412 9.22 -6.10 -1.09
N CYS A 413 8.59 -5.65 -2.18
CA CYS A 413 7.63 -6.49 -2.90
C CYS A 413 8.29 -7.76 -3.44
N GLY A 414 9.54 -7.62 -3.92
CA GLY A 414 10.35 -8.74 -4.38
C GLY A 414 10.70 -9.70 -3.26
N GLY A 415 11.06 -9.20 -2.08
CA GLY A 415 11.40 -10.04 -0.94
C GLY A 415 10.24 -10.93 -0.50
N LEU A 416 9.04 -10.37 -0.39
CA LEU A 416 7.86 -11.13 0.02
C LEU A 416 7.44 -12.15 -1.06
N ALA A 417 7.53 -11.76 -2.33
CA ALA A 417 7.30 -12.65 -3.46
C ALA A 417 8.27 -13.84 -3.51
N GLU A 418 9.54 -13.61 -3.17
CA GLU A 418 10.60 -14.63 -3.23
C GLU A 418 10.61 -15.56 -2.02
N THR A 419 10.04 -15.12 -0.90
CA THR A 419 9.96 -15.88 0.34
C THR A 419 8.57 -16.51 0.50
N LEU A 420 7.59 -15.75 0.99
CA LEU A 420 6.21 -16.19 1.21
C LEU A 420 5.54 -16.67 -0.09
N GLY A 421 5.83 -16.01 -1.21
CA GLY A 421 5.28 -16.37 -2.51
C GLY A 421 5.96 -17.55 -3.20
N ASP A 422 7.15 -17.99 -2.79
CA ASP A 422 7.92 -19.07 -3.44
C ASP A 422 7.11 -20.37 -3.74
N PRO A 423 6.18 -20.82 -2.89
CA PRO A 423 5.36 -22.00 -3.17
C PRO A 423 4.42 -21.90 -4.39
N TYR A 424 4.21 -20.70 -4.94
CA TYR A 424 3.22 -20.43 -6.00
C TYR A 424 3.83 -20.07 -7.36
N ARG A 425 5.15 -20.13 -7.55
CA ARG A 425 5.85 -19.73 -8.80
C ARG A 425 5.32 -20.44 -10.06
N GLN A 426 4.93 -21.69 -9.91
CA GLN A 426 4.40 -22.53 -10.98
C GLN A 426 3.11 -21.98 -11.59
N LEU A 427 2.34 -21.20 -10.83
CA LEU A 427 1.04 -20.68 -11.23
C LEU A 427 1.15 -19.44 -12.14
N SER A 428 2.32 -18.81 -12.23
CA SER A 428 2.55 -17.69 -13.15
C SER A 428 2.27 -18.12 -14.59
N ASP A 429 1.32 -17.50 -15.28
CA ASP A 429 0.94 -17.95 -16.63
C ASP A 429 2.03 -17.64 -17.67
N LYS A 430 2.38 -18.63 -18.51
CA LYS A 430 3.41 -18.55 -19.56
C LYS A 430 2.82 -18.32 -20.97
N ARG A 431 1.50 -18.31 -21.11
CA ARG A 431 0.82 -18.11 -22.41
C ARG A 431 1.08 -16.71 -22.97
N LEU A 432 1.04 -16.60 -24.29
CA LEU A 432 1.21 -15.33 -25.00
C LEU A 432 0.15 -14.28 -24.62
N ILE A 433 -1.06 -14.71 -24.25
CA ILE A 433 -2.12 -13.81 -23.77
C ILE A 433 -1.69 -13.11 -22.48
N ALA A 434 -1.13 -13.83 -21.50
CA ALA A 434 -0.64 -13.24 -20.27
C ALA A 434 0.51 -12.24 -20.54
N TRP A 435 1.38 -12.55 -21.50
CA TRP A 435 2.43 -11.62 -21.93
C TRP A 435 1.89 -10.38 -22.68
N LYS A 436 0.78 -10.50 -23.41
CA LYS A 436 0.07 -9.34 -23.98
C LYS A 436 -0.49 -8.46 -22.86
N ILE A 437 -1.21 -9.06 -21.90
CA ILE A 437 -1.78 -8.35 -20.74
C ILE A 437 -0.69 -7.63 -19.94
N GLU A 438 0.43 -8.30 -19.64
CA GLU A 438 1.60 -7.71 -18.98
C GLU A 438 2.03 -6.39 -19.61
N ARG A 439 2.18 -6.35 -20.94
CA ARG A 439 2.58 -5.14 -21.66
C ARG A 439 1.49 -4.07 -21.69
N TRP A 440 0.23 -4.48 -21.86
CA TRP A 440 -0.92 -3.59 -21.93
C TRP A 440 -1.34 -3.02 -20.58
N THR A 441 -0.84 -3.56 -19.47
CA THR A 441 -1.13 -3.06 -18.11
C THR A 441 0.03 -2.26 -17.56
N ILE A 442 1.25 -2.79 -17.61
CA ILE A 442 2.38 -2.21 -16.88
C ILE A 442 2.85 -0.86 -17.46
N TYR A 443 2.83 -0.70 -18.79
CA TYR A 443 3.31 0.54 -19.43
C TYR A 443 2.31 1.69 -19.33
N PRO A 444 0.98 1.49 -19.51
CA PRO A 444 0.01 2.53 -19.18
C PRO A 444 0.09 3.00 -17.73
N ILE A 445 0.33 2.10 -16.77
CA ILE A 445 0.53 2.48 -15.36
C ILE A 445 1.79 3.33 -15.18
N LEU A 446 2.88 3.01 -15.88
CA LEU A 446 4.07 3.87 -15.90
C LEU A 446 3.78 5.25 -16.48
N VAL A 447 3.10 5.32 -17.62
CA VAL A 447 2.70 6.60 -18.25
C VAL A 447 1.82 7.41 -17.30
N PHE A 448 0.84 6.76 -16.66
CA PHE A 448 -0.02 7.40 -15.67
C PHE A 448 0.78 7.92 -14.46
N ALA A 449 1.76 7.15 -13.97
CA ALA A 449 2.65 7.58 -12.89
C ALA A 449 3.48 8.81 -13.28
N VAL A 450 4.00 8.87 -14.51
CA VAL A 450 4.75 10.02 -15.04
C VAL A 450 3.84 11.26 -15.13
N ILE A 451 2.65 11.13 -15.72
CA ILE A 451 1.68 12.25 -15.84
C ILE A 451 1.30 12.76 -14.46
N MET A 452 0.95 11.86 -13.54
CA MET A 452 0.61 12.21 -12.16
C MET A 452 1.77 12.94 -11.49
N THR A 453 3.00 12.46 -11.65
CA THR A 453 4.20 13.12 -11.10
C THR A 453 4.37 14.54 -11.64
N LEU A 454 4.13 14.77 -12.93
CA LEU A 454 4.22 16.11 -13.53
C LEU A 454 3.13 17.05 -12.99
N VAL A 455 1.88 16.58 -12.93
CA VAL A 455 0.74 17.36 -12.42
C VAL A 455 0.91 17.70 -10.95
N VAL A 456 1.21 16.69 -10.12
CA VAL A 456 1.42 16.86 -8.68
C VAL A 456 2.68 17.67 -8.41
N GLY A 457 3.78 17.39 -9.12
CA GLY A 457 5.04 18.13 -8.96
C GLY A 457 4.91 19.62 -9.30
N TYR A 458 4.16 19.96 -10.36
CA TYR A 458 3.86 21.37 -10.70
C TYR A 458 3.00 22.05 -9.63
N ASN A 459 1.96 21.37 -9.16
CA ASN A 459 1.14 21.87 -8.04
C ASN A 459 1.97 22.09 -6.78
N THR A 460 2.81 21.12 -6.42
CA THR A 460 3.73 21.23 -5.28
C THR A 460 4.71 22.39 -5.44
N TYR A 461 5.27 22.59 -6.64
CA TYR A 461 6.13 23.73 -6.94
C TYR A 461 5.40 25.07 -6.70
N ASN A 462 4.17 25.21 -7.20
CA ASN A 462 3.36 26.41 -6.99
C ASN A 462 3.06 26.66 -5.50
N ILE A 463 2.72 25.62 -4.75
CA ILE A 463 2.43 25.73 -3.32
C ILE A 463 3.67 26.12 -2.52
N VAL A 464 4.84 25.58 -2.86
CA VAL A 464 6.09 25.84 -2.13
C VAL A 464 6.67 27.22 -2.45
N TYR A 465 6.63 27.66 -3.70
CA TYR A 465 7.22 28.94 -4.13
C TYR A 465 6.23 30.12 -4.12
N ASN A 466 4.93 29.87 -4.35
CA ASN A 466 3.88 30.89 -4.39
C ASN A 466 2.73 30.55 -3.42
N PRO A 467 2.95 30.62 -2.10
CA PRO A 467 1.94 30.21 -1.10
C PRO A 467 0.65 31.03 -1.13
N SER A 468 0.59 32.16 -1.84
CA SER A 468 -0.62 32.97 -2.03
C SER A 468 -1.56 32.44 -3.13
N ASN A 469 -1.09 31.55 -4.02
CA ASN A 469 -1.84 31.01 -5.16
C ASN A 469 -2.39 29.60 -4.89
N VAL A 470 -3.00 29.39 -3.72
CA VAL A 470 -3.54 28.07 -3.28
C VAL A 470 -4.79 27.65 -4.07
N GLY A 471 -5.37 28.56 -4.87
CA GLY A 471 -6.65 28.33 -5.55
C GLY A 471 -6.60 27.46 -6.81
N ASP A 472 -5.48 27.39 -7.52
CA ASP A 472 -5.39 26.64 -8.79
C ASP A 472 -4.56 25.37 -8.63
N SER A 473 -5.18 24.33 -8.07
CA SER A 473 -4.59 22.99 -7.99
C SER A 473 -4.81 22.17 -9.26
N THR A 474 -5.11 22.84 -10.39
CA THR A 474 -5.42 22.19 -11.66
C THR A 474 -4.34 22.47 -12.69
N LEU A 475 -3.93 21.43 -13.41
CA LEU A 475 -3.04 21.54 -14.56
C LEU A 475 -3.67 20.79 -15.72
N PHE A 476 -3.85 21.45 -16.87
CA PHE A 476 -4.57 20.89 -18.03
C PHE A 476 -5.97 20.36 -17.70
N GLY A 477 -6.69 20.99 -16.77
CA GLY A 477 -8.02 20.55 -16.32
C GLY A 477 -8.01 19.32 -15.39
N ILE A 478 -6.83 18.85 -14.96
CA ILE A 478 -6.66 17.73 -14.04
C ILE A 478 -6.29 18.27 -12.65
N ASN A 479 -7.09 17.95 -11.64
CA ASN A 479 -6.81 18.31 -10.25
C ASN A 479 -5.72 17.39 -9.66
N ALA A 480 -4.67 17.98 -9.08
CA ALA A 480 -3.51 17.28 -8.53
C ALA A 480 -3.86 16.33 -7.36
N TYR A 481 -4.74 16.75 -6.46
CA TYR A 481 -5.18 15.92 -5.33
C TYR A 481 -6.04 14.75 -5.80
N LYS A 482 -6.98 15.01 -6.72
CA LYS A 482 -7.86 13.97 -7.27
C LYS A 482 -7.09 12.91 -8.04
N ILE A 483 -6.11 13.29 -8.86
CA ILE A 483 -5.29 12.31 -9.60
C ILE A 483 -4.41 11.49 -8.66
N ASN A 484 -3.84 12.11 -7.62
CA ASN A 484 -3.06 11.40 -6.60
C ASN A 484 -3.93 10.41 -5.82
N GLU A 485 -5.15 10.81 -5.43
CA GLU A 485 -6.13 9.96 -4.76
C GLU A 485 -6.53 8.75 -5.62
N ILE A 486 -6.87 8.98 -6.90
CA ILE A 486 -7.20 7.90 -7.84
C ILE A 486 -6.02 6.94 -8.00
N TYR A 487 -4.80 7.46 -8.10
CA TYR A 487 -3.60 6.64 -8.20
C TYR A 487 -3.39 5.81 -6.93
N GLY A 488 -3.46 6.44 -5.75
CA GLY A 488 -3.31 5.77 -4.46
C GLY A 488 -4.37 4.70 -4.23
N PHE A 489 -5.62 4.96 -4.62
CA PHE A 489 -6.72 4.00 -4.56
C PHE A 489 -6.50 2.83 -5.54
N LEU A 490 -6.48 3.08 -6.85
CA LEU A 490 -6.46 2.04 -7.87
C LEU A 490 -5.13 1.28 -7.91
N ILE A 491 -4.00 2.01 -7.94
CA ILE A 491 -2.68 1.41 -8.13
C ILE A 491 -2.07 1.00 -6.80
N GLY A 492 -2.12 1.88 -5.79
CA GLY A 492 -1.57 1.59 -4.46
C GLY A 492 -2.36 0.52 -3.72
N SER A 493 -3.60 0.80 -3.35
CA SER A 493 -4.37 -0.08 -2.47
C SER A 493 -4.92 -1.33 -3.18
N ILE A 494 -5.57 -1.18 -4.33
CA ILE A 494 -6.18 -2.30 -5.05
C ILE A 494 -5.12 -3.13 -5.77
N PHE A 495 -4.31 -2.51 -6.64
CA PHE A 495 -3.41 -3.31 -7.49
C PHE A 495 -2.15 -3.79 -6.79
N ALA A 496 -1.46 -2.94 -6.02
CA ALA A 496 -0.27 -3.35 -5.27
C ALA A 496 -0.61 -4.13 -3.99
N GLY A 497 -1.58 -3.66 -3.21
CA GLY A 497 -2.01 -4.31 -1.97
C GLY A 497 -2.85 -5.57 -2.20
N VAL A 498 -4.12 -5.39 -2.59
CA VAL A 498 -5.10 -6.48 -2.66
C VAL A 498 -4.72 -7.50 -3.74
N ILE A 499 -4.48 -7.05 -4.98
CA ILE A 499 -4.17 -7.95 -6.09
C ILE A 499 -2.75 -8.48 -6.00
N GLY A 500 -1.79 -7.60 -5.68
CA GLY A 500 -0.37 -7.91 -5.69
C GLY A 500 -0.02 -9.13 -4.85
N THR A 501 -0.32 -9.07 -3.55
CA THR A 501 -0.03 -10.13 -2.58
C THR A 501 -1.20 -11.09 -2.35
N GLY A 502 -2.44 -10.60 -2.43
CA GLY A 502 -3.63 -11.46 -2.22
C GLY A 502 -3.72 -12.59 -3.25
N PHE A 503 -3.33 -12.33 -4.50
CA PHE A 503 -3.49 -13.29 -5.60
C PHE A 503 -2.30 -14.26 -5.76
N TYR A 504 -1.36 -14.32 -4.81
CA TYR A 504 -0.27 -15.30 -4.87
C TYR A 504 -0.76 -16.74 -5.11
N PRO A 505 -1.80 -17.24 -4.40
CA PRO A 505 -2.27 -18.62 -4.60
C PRO A 505 -2.99 -18.87 -5.93
N ILE A 506 -3.27 -17.82 -6.72
CA ILE A 506 -4.04 -17.91 -7.97
C ILE A 506 -3.20 -17.57 -9.20
N LEU A 507 -2.55 -16.41 -9.20
CA LEU A 507 -1.81 -15.84 -10.33
C LEU A 507 -0.29 -16.05 -10.23
N GLY A 508 0.18 -16.55 -9.08
CA GLY A 508 1.59 -16.74 -8.78
C GLY A 508 2.19 -15.57 -8.01
N ASN A 509 3.45 -15.74 -7.66
CA ASN A 509 4.12 -14.97 -6.60
C ASN A 509 4.53 -13.54 -6.96
N ARG A 510 4.48 -13.14 -8.24
CA ARG A 510 4.92 -11.81 -8.71
C ARG A 510 3.89 -11.09 -9.58
N SER A 511 2.60 -11.25 -9.26
CA SER A 511 1.51 -10.58 -9.97
C SER A 511 1.68 -9.05 -10.03
N TRP A 512 1.93 -8.39 -8.89
CA TRP A 512 2.21 -6.94 -8.86
C TRP A 512 3.42 -6.54 -9.71
N CYS A 513 4.55 -7.21 -9.49
CA CYS A 513 5.81 -6.88 -10.19
C CYS A 513 5.71 -7.09 -11.71
N ARG A 514 4.84 -7.99 -12.15
CA ARG A 514 4.63 -8.33 -13.56
C ARG A 514 3.64 -7.38 -14.24
N PHE A 515 2.50 -7.10 -13.61
CA PHE A 515 1.39 -6.39 -14.27
C PHE A 515 1.27 -4.92 -13.88
N GLY A 516 1.79 -4.50 -12.70
CA GLY A 516 1.45 -3.20 -12.13
C GLY A 516 2.58 -2.33 -11.63
N CYS A 517 3.75 -2.88 -11.32
CA CYS A 517 4.82 -2.10 -10.73
C CYS A 517 5.44 -1.11 -11.73
N PRO A 518 5.25 0.21 -11.56
CA PRO A 518 5.74 1.21 -12.51
C PRO A 518 7.28 1.24 -12.53
N LEU A 519 7.92 1.02 -11.37
CA LEU A 519 9.38 0.93 -11.28
C LEU A 519 9.93 -0.29 -12.01
N ALA A 520 9.23 -1.42 -11.99
CA ALA A 520 9.60 -2.61 -12.77
C ALA A 520 9.48 -2.36 -14.28
N ALA A 521 8.52 -1.52 -14.71
CA ALA A 521 8.39 -1.08 -16.10
C ALA A 521 9.54 -0.15 -16.50
N TYR A 522 9.82 0.87 -15.70
CA TYR A 522 10.91 1.83 -15.90
C TYR A 522 12.26 1.11 -16.07
N MET A 523 12.63 0.28 -15.08
CA MET A 523 13.84 -0.52 -15.17
C MET A 523 13.79 -1.58 -16.27
N GLY A 524 12.58 -2.05 -16.64
CA GLY A 524 12.36 -3.05 -17.69
C GLY A 524 12.73 -2.55 -19.08
N ILE A 525 12.45 -1.27 -19.36
CA ILE A 525 12.85 -0.57 -20.59
C ILE A 525 14.39 -0.57 -20.69
N ILE A 526 15.05 -0.06 -19.65
CA ILE A 526 16.52 0.01 -19.60
C ILE A 526 17.13 -1.41 -19.70
N GLN A 527 16.54 -2.38 -19.00
CA GLN A 527 17.00 -3.76 -19.07
C GLN A 527 16.89 -4.34 -20.49
N ARG A 528 15.75 -4.17 -21.17
CA ARG A 528 15.54 -4.74 -22.50
C ARG A 528 16.46 -4.13 -23.56
N PHE A 529 16.78 -2.84 -23.44
CA PHE A 529 17.49 -2.12 -24.50
C PHE A 529 18.97 -1.87 -24.21
N LYS A 530 19.39 -1.67 -22.95
CA LYS A 530 20.73 -1.17 -22.63
C LYS A 530 21.51 -1.99 -21.58
N SER A 531 20.83 -2.79 -20.77
CA SER A 531 21.54 -3.57 -19.72
C SER A 531 22.56 -4.58 -20.24
N ARG A 532 23.70 -4.66 -19.55
CA ARG A 532 24.75 -5.68 -19.71
C ARG A 532 24.31 -7.07 -19.23
N PHE A 533 23.25 -7.14 -18.43
CA PHE A 533 22.74 -8.39 -17.89
C PHE A 533 21.95 -9.18 -18.93
N ARG A 534 22.28 -10.47 -19.06
CA ARG A 534 21.52 -11.45 -19.83
C ARG A 534 21.61 -12.83 -19.18
N ILE A 535 20.65 -13.70 -19.47
CA ILE A 535 20.80 -15.13 -19.16
C ILE A 535 21.18 -15.82 -20.45
N THR A 536 22.41 -16.30 -20.53
CA THR A 536 22.90 -17.06 -21.67
C THR A 536 22.46 -18.50 -21.60
N THR A 537 22.31 -19.11 -22.77
CA THR A 537 21.81 -20.47 -22.91
C THR A 537 22.77 -21.30 -23.77
N ASN A 538 23.05 -22.53 -23.36
CA ASN A 538 23.72 -23.52 -24.20
C ASN A 538 22.68 -24.48 -24.79
N GLY A 539 22.12 -24.12 -25.94
CA GLY A 539 20.96 -24.81 -26.52
C GLY A 539 21.19 -26.31 -26.76
N GLY A 540 22.38 -26.71 -27.21
CA GLY A 540 22.72 -28.12 -27.47
C GLY A 540 22.68 -29.03 -26.24
N GLN A 541 22.72 -28.47 -25.02
CA GLN A 541 22.62 -29.25 -23.77
C GLN A 541 21.18 -29.28 -23.19
N CYS A 542 20.23 -28.58 -23.82
CA CYS A 542 18.85 -28.49 -23.36
C CYS A 542 18.08 -29.78 -23.62
N ILE A 543 17.66 -30.46 -22.55
CA ILE A 543 16.82 -31.67 -22.62
C ILE A 543 15.31 -31.37 -22.56
N SER A 544 14.90 -30.11 -22.75
CA SER A 544 13.49 -29.70 -22.81
C SER A 544 12.60 -30.05 -21.61
N CYS A 545 13.17 -30.29 -20.42
CA CYS A 545 12.43 -30.75 -19.23
C CYS A 545 11.43 -29.72 -18.64
N GLY A 546 11.51 -28.44 -19.01
CA GLY A 546 10.54 -27.41 -18.60
C GLY A 546 10.69 -26.85 -17.19
N ASN A 547 11.54 -27.42 -16.33
CA ASN A 547 11.73 -26.94 -14.95
C ASN A 547 12.03 -25.43 -14.87
N CYS A 548 12.90 -24.93 -15.76
CA CYS A 548 13.25 -23.51 -15.80
C CYS A 548 12.04 -22.59 -16.06
N SER A 549 11.11 -23.00 -16.92
CA SER A 549 9.84 -22.28 -17.16
C SER A 549 8.91 -22.41 -15.95
N THR A 550 8.78 -23.59 -15.37
CA THR A 550 7.92 -23.84 -14.20
C THR A 550 8.23 -22.89 -13.05
N TYR A 551 9.50 -22.71 -12.70
CA TYR A 551 9.90 -21.82 -11.60
C TYR A 551 10.10 -20.35 -11.99
N CYS A 552 9.85 -19.98 -13.25
CA CYS A 552 9.89 -18.59 -13.65
C CYS A 552 8.67 -17.82 -13.12
N GLU A 553 8.90 -17.10 -12.03
CA GLU A 553 7.93 -16.22 -11.36
C GLU A 553 7.43 -15.05 -12.22
N GLN A 554 8.12 -14.73 -13.32
CA GLN A 554 7.70 -13.72 -14.28
C GLN A 554 6.85 -14.30 -15.42
N GLY A 555 6.56 -15.61 -15.41
CA GLY A 555 5.80 -16.26 -16.47
C GLY A 555 6.50 -16.26 -17.83
N ILE A 556 7.84 -16.27 -17.84
CA ILE A 556 8.62 -16.39 -19.07
C ILE A 556 8.75 -17.89 -19.40
N ASP A 557 8.47 -18.27 -20.65
CA ASP A 557 8.78 -19.62 -21.13
C ASP A 557 10.29 -19.75 -21.42
N VAL A 558 11.07 -19.96 -20.35
CA VAL A 558 12.52 -20.09 -20.39
C VAL A 558 12.98 -21.30 -21.23
N ARG A 559 12.21 -22.38 -21.22
CA ARG A 559 12.47 -23.58 -22.02
C ARG A 559 12.54 -23.25 -23.51
N ALA A 560 11.60 -22.45 -24.03
CA ALA A 560 11.60 -22.06 -25.43
C ALA A 560 12.87 -21.28 -25.83
N TYR A 561 13.36 -20.39 -24.95
CA TYR A 561 14.64 -19.70 -25.15
C TYR A 561 15.82 -20.67 -25.15
N ALA A 562 15.85 -21.59 -24.18
CA ALA A 562 16.93 -22.56 -24.06
C ALA A 562 16.99 -23.50 -25.27
N GLN A 563 15.85 -23.97 -25.79
CA GLN A 563 15.79 -24.82 -26.98
C GLN A 563 16.34 -24.15 -28.23
N LYS A 564 16.17 -22.82 -28.34
CA LYS A 564 16.67 -22.05 -29.48
C LYS A 564 18.12 -21.56 -29.33
N GLY A 565 18.75 -21.79 -28.17
CA GLY A 565 20.04 -21.18 -27.86
C GLY A 565 20.00 -19.65 -27.79
N GLU A 566 18.81 -19.06 -27.56
CA GLU A 566 18.63 -17.61 -27.50
C GLU A 566 18.93 -17.09 -26.09
N ASN A 567 19.58 -15.92 -26.03
CA ASN A 567 19.76 -15.20 -24.79
C ASN A 567 18.43 -14.65 -24.26
N ILE A 568 18.17 -14.82 -22.97
CA ILE A 568 16.95 -14.30 -22.34
C ILE A 568 17.17 -12.85 -21.94
N VAL A 569 16.68 -11.95 -22.78
CA VAL A 569 16.74 -10.49 -22.57
C VAL A 569 15.33 -9.93 -22.49
N ARG A 570 14.52 -10.41 -21.55
CA ARG A 570 13.11 -9.96 -21.39
C ARG A 570 13.02 -8.73 -20.49
N ALA A 571 12.17 -7.77 -20.84
CA ALA A 571 11.89 -6.61 -19.98
C ALA A 571 11.32 -7.02 -18.62
N SER A 572 10.55 -8.10 -18.54
CA SER A 572 9.97 -8.61 -17.29
C SER A 572 10.95 -9.38 -16.40
N CYS A 573 12.00 -9.99 -16.95
CA CYS A 573 12.94 -10.80 -16.17
C CYS A 573 13.51 -10.00 -14.99
N VAL A 574 13.39 -10.50 -13.76
CA VAL A 574 13.93 -9.82 -12.57
C VAL A 574 15.31 -10.34 -12.16
N GLY A 575 15.89 -11.28 -12.93
CA GLY A 575 17.22 -11.83 -12.66
C GLY A 575 17.34 -12.61 -11.35
N CYS A 576 16.26 -13.27 -10.90
CA CYS A 576 16.24 -14.10 -9.69
C CYS A 576 17.17 -15.33 -9.76
N GLY A 577 17.49 -15.79 -10.97
CA GLY A 577 18.41 -16.89 -11.23
C GLY A 577 17.94 -18.29 -10.83
N VAL A 578 16.67 -18.42 -10.41
CA VAL A 578 16.07 -19.71 -10.04
C VAL A 578 16.02 -20.67 -11.25
N CYS A 579 15.81 -20.14 -12.47
CA CYS A 579 15.83 -20.94 -13.69
C CYS A 579 17.19 -21.63 -13.93
N ALA A 580 18.30 -20.94 -13.61
CA ALA A 580 19.64 -21.53 -13.69
C ALA A 580 19.87 -22.54 -12.57
N ALA A 581 19.42 -22.24 -11.34
CA ALA A 581 19.56 -23.14 -10.20
C ALA A 581 18.80 -24.47 -10.37
N VAL A 582 17.65 -24.47 -11.04
CA VAL A 582 16.80 -25.66 -11.22
C VAL A 582 17.17 -26.47 -12.47
N CYS A 583 18.04 -25.96 -13.34
CA CYS A 583 18.41 -26.64 -14.58
C CYS A 583 19.32 -27.84 -14.26
N PRO A 584 18.89 -29.09 -14.49
CA PRO A 584 19.69 -30.27 -14.14
C PRO A 584 20.95 -30.42 -15.01
N ARG A 585 20.96 -29.80 -16.19
CA ARG A 585 22.07 -29.84 -17.15
C ARG A 585 22.97 -28.60 -17.09
N GLY A 586 22.66 -27.61 -16.27
CA GLY A 586 23.45 -26.38 -16.17
C GLY A 586 23.45 -25.50 -17.44
N VAL A 587 22.39 -25.60 -18.25
CA VAL A 587 22.26 -24.93 -19.57
C VAL A 587 22.25 -23.40 -19.47
N LEU A 588 21.76 -22.86 -18.36
CA LEU A 588 21.47 -21.44 -18.18
C LEU A 588 22.50 -20.80 -17.26
N LYS A 589 23.08 -19.67 -17.67
CA LYS A 589 24.04 -18.90 -16.87
C LYS A 589 23.65 -17.44 -16.81
N LEU A 590 23.74 -16.84 -15.61
CA LEU A 590 23.56 -15.40 -15.44
C LEU A 590 24.88 -14.72 -15.82
N GLU A 591 24.83 -13.83 -16.81
CA GLU A 591 26.01 -13.17 -17.36
C GLU A 591 25.83 -11.65 -17.39
N ASN A 592 26.92 -10.93 -17.11
CA ASN A 592 27.05 -9.50 -17.40
C ASN A 592 28.12 -9.33 -18.47
N SER A 593 27.73 -9.04 -19.70
CA SER A 593 28.64 -8.93 -20.85
C SER A 593 28.46 -7.61 -21.60
N THR A 594 29.12 -7.45 -22.74
CA THR A 594 28.92 -6.30 -23.63
C THR A 594 27.55 -6.37 -24.32
N GLU A 595 27.11 -5.26 -24.93
CA GLU A 595 25.84 -5.23 -25.66
C GLU A 595 25.84 -6.08 -26.94
N LYS A 596 27.03 -6.44 -27.46
CA LYS A 596 27.17 -7.25 -28.68
C LYS A 596 26.62 -8.67 -28.47
N GLY A 597 25.85 -9.17 -29.45
CA GLY A 597 25.24 -10.50 -29.40
C GLY A 597 24.20 -10.69 -28.28
N ARG A 598 23.59 -9.60 -27.79
CA ARG A 598 22.55 -9.69 -26.75
C ARG A 598 21.26 -10.33 -27.26
N ILE A 599 20.89 -10.06 -28.50
CA ILE A 599 19.69 -10.60 -29.15
C ILE A 599 20.20 -11.39 -30.35
N ASN A 600 20.16 -12.71 -30.21
CA ASN A 600 20.51 -13.64 -31.28
C ASN A 600 19.20 -14.33 -31.68
N PRO A 601 18.60 -14.00 -32.83
CA PRO A 601 17.44 -14.72 -33.33
C PRO A 601 17.96 -15.99 -34.03
N ASN A 602 18.01 -17.09 -33.30
CA ASN A 602 18.37 -18.38 -33.89
C ASN A 602 17.10 -19.24 -34.04
N GLU A 603 16.98 -19.93 -35.17
CA GLU A 603 16.04 -21.04 -35.30
C GLU A 603 16.43 -22.16 -34.34
N ILE A 604 15.49 -23.06 -34.02
CA ILE A 604 15.67 -24.10 -33.00
C ILE A 604 16.92 -24.93 -33.33
N LEU A 605 17.98 -24.77 -32.52
CA LEU A 605 19.25 -25.47 -32.73
C LEU A 605 19.07 -26.93 -32.33
N LEU A 606 18.97 -27.84 -33.30
CA LEU A 606 19.11 -29.26 -33.02
C LEU A 606 20.61 -29.56 -32.86
N GLY A 607 20.96 -30.53 -32.02
CA GLY A 607 22.36 -30.86 -31.70
C GLY A 607 23.23 -31.26 -32.91
N ASN A 608 22.61 -31.50 -34.08
CA ASN A 608 23.29 -31.81 -35.33
C ASN A 608 23.56 -30.58 -36.22
N ASP A 609 22.97 -29.41 -35.91
CA ASP A 609 23.01 -28.21 -36.77
C ASP A 609 24.07 -27.19 -36.31
N LEU A 610 24.81 -27.50 -35.24
CA LEU A 610 25.81 -26.62 -34.65
C LEU A 610 27.20 -26.93 -35.23
N ASP A 611 27.65 -26.13 -36.20
CA ASP A 611 29.07 -26.12 -36.57
C ASP A 611 29.89 -25.40 -35.47
N LEU A 612 30.55 -26.20 -34.65
CA LEU A 612 31.36 -25.73 -33.52
C LEU A 612 32.55 -24.89 -33.99
N MET A 613 33.03 -25.07 -35.22
CA MET A 613 34.18 -24.32 -35.75
C MET A 613 33.78 -22.88 -36.08
N ASP A 614 32.59 -22.66 -36.63
CA ASP A 614 32.07 -21.31 -36.91
C ASP A 614 31.86 -20.50 -35.62
N LEU A 615 31.36 -21.13 -34.56
CA LEU A 615 31.18 -20.46 -33.26
C LEU A 615 32.50 -20.14 -32.55
N VAL A 616 33.55 -20.92 -32.79
CA VAL A 616 34.90 -20.65 -32.26
C VAL A 616 35.59 -19.54 -33.07
N ASN A 617 35.34 -19.48 -34.37
CA ASN A 617 35.92 -18.48 -35.27
C ASN A 617 35.23 -17.10 -35.19
N GLN A 618 34.00 -17.02 -34.66
CA GLN A 618 33.25 -15.77 -34.44
C GLN A 618 33.58 -15.06 -33.11
N LYS A 619 34.55 -15.56 -32.32
CA LYS A 619 34.90 -15.01 -31.00
C LYS A 619 35.75 -13.74 -31.03
#